data_AF-A0A1I7Z9W8-F1
#
_entry.id   AF-A0A1I7Z9W8-F1
#
_cell.length_a   1.000
_cell.length_b   1.000
_cell.length_c   1.000
_cell.angle_alpha   90.00
_cell.angle_beta   90.00
_cell.angle_gamma   90.00
#
_symmetry.space_group_name_H-M   'P 1'
#
loop_
_entity.id
_entity.type
_entity.pdbx_description
1 polymer ?
#
loop_
_entity_poly.entity_id
_entity_poly.type
_entity_poly.pdbx_seq_one_letter_code
_entity_poly.pdbx_strand_id
1 'polypeptide(L)'
;MIPQLCGSTLLNCEFELEELKFRETASGGRRFCSILKKLLLRYLNAIHLMHAVATVIFFCETMERRDVFEFYGSEFKPSMNKLITAVTADFGVALALQQRAAIHTTAELSRARRQFFNIHKKVSEPEKQDPEFFEKQAAKLPLDDHYIDALQKLYTDKIGSERELNVKADDSLVGRTGTPASTPQDYGLPEIDVKAPRRAYAHVDELANAPESVKRIFSIEYGLRRDLSDAWKQELIQSVNKHKYDDNSLQMRIAWTTALIRHWSVLVDEIAKKTPKKPTWLTHRLWLMVDYRRKLLRQLREQDMEAFEEVIKTLKIAYHIPVEQVGPKTRKAWSEQQLRVRVDAEKERRLKALHEELKKDRDQKMKALDDKLEKLAKEEQAIKDRLAVIMELEGKATKNVVGLYQPHLVENLSEVTMHSVLFGHQKPTLTAAHT
;
A
#
# COMPACT_ATOMS: atom_id res chain seq x y z
N MET A 1 -34.37 18.27 21.23
CA MET A 1 -33.08 17.57 21.28
C MET A 1 -33.24 16.35 22.17
N ILE A 2 -33.11 15.17 21.55
CA ILE A 2 -32.86 13.81 22.07
C ILE A 2 -32.89 13.60 23.59
N PRO A 3 -33.70 12.65 24.10
CA PRO A 3 -33.39 11.88 25.28
C PRO A 3 -32.89 10.46 24.94
N GLN A 4 -32.02 9.97 25.82
CA GLN A 4 -31.44 8.63 25.88
C GLN A 4 -32.49 7.54 26.11
N LEU A 5 -32.24 6.33 25.60
CA LEU A 5 -32.57 5.08 26.30
C LEU A 5 -31.64 3.94 25.85
N CYS A 6 -31.28 3.14 26.85
CA CYS A 6 -30.39 1.98 26.86
C CYS A 6 -31.04 0.76 26.19
N GLY A 7 -30.25 -0.16 25.61
CA GLY A 7 -30.76 -1.43 25.13
C GLY A 7 -29.73 -2.26 24.37
N SER A 8 -29.11 -3.21 25.07
CA SER A 8 -28.29 -4.30 24.55
C SER A 8 -29.11 -5.25 23.67
N THR A 9 -28.67 -5.52 22.45
CA THR A 9 -29.15 -6.65 21.64
C THR A 9 -28.02 -7.31 20.86
N LEU A 10 -27.97 -8.62 21.02
CA LEU A 10 -27.15 -9.60 20.33
C LEU A 10 -27.33 -9.49 18.81
N LEU A 11 -26.23 -9.33 18.09
CA LEU A 11 -26.19 -9.42 16.63
C LEU A 11 -26.25 -10.89 16.21
N ASN A 12 -27.45 -11.32 15.81
CA ASN A 12 -27.65 -12.44 14.91
C ASN A 12 -27.24 -11.99 13.50
N CYS A 13 -26.21 -12.62 12.94
CA CYS A 13 -25.94 -12.55 11.50
C CYS A 13 -26.79 -13.62 10.80
N GLU A 14 -27.95 -13.21 10.27
CA GLU A 14 -28.63 -13.94 9.21
C GLU A 14 -27.80 -13.82 7.93
N PHE A 15 -27.39 -14.96 7.37
CA PHE A 15 -26.75 -15.03 6.06
C PHE A 15 -27.86 -15.31 5.03
N GLU A 16 -28.21 -14.30 4.25
CA GLU A 16 -29.04 -14.43 3.05
C GLU A 16 -28.32 -15.33 2.02
N LEU A 17 -28.95 -16.45 1.67
CA LEU A 17 -28.55 -17.30 0.54
C LEU A 17 -29.37 -16.85 -0.69
N GLU A 18 -28.78 -15.98 -1.51
CA GLU A 18 -29.31 -15.67 -2.84
C GLU A 18 -29.26 -16.90 -3.77
N GLU A 19 -30.38 -17.12 -4.45
CA GLU A 19 -30.66 -18.22 -5.37
C GLU A 19 -29.79 -18.17 -6.64
N LEU A 20 -28.86 -19.13 -6.79
CA LEU A 20 -28.21 -19.42 -8.08
C LEU A 20 -29.12 -20.30 -8.95
N LYS A 21 -29.90 -19.68 -9.85
CA LYS A 21 -30.55 -20.36 -10.97
C LYS A 21 -29.50 -20.81 -12.00
N PHE A 22 -29.20 -22.12 -12.04
CA PHE A 22 -28.34 -22.70 -13.08
C PHE A 22 -29.19 -23.54 -14.06
N ARG A 23 -29.16 -23.16 -15.34
CA ARG A 23 -29.83 -23.86 -16.45
C ARG A 23 -29.22 -25.25 -16.66
N GLU A 24 -30.07 -26.27 -16.66
CA GLU A 24 -29.71 -27.65 -16.99
C GLU A 24 -29.51 -27.82 -18.50
N THR A 25 -28.32 -28.26 -18.92
CA THR A 25 -28.14 -28.96 -20.20
C THR A 25 -27.96 -30.44 -19.92
N ALA A 26 -28.87 -31.24 -20.47
CA ALA A 26 -28.98 -32.67 -20.31
C ALA A 26 -27.74 -33.43 -20.82
N SER A 27 -26.82 -33.79 -19.92
CA SER A 27 -25.91 -34.95 -20.06
C SER A 27 -25.00 -35.22 -18.83
N GLY A 28 -24.96 -34.32 -17.84
CA GLY A 28 -24.09 -34.46 -16.65
C GLY A 28 -24.75 -34.94 -15.34
N GLY A 29 -26.08 -35.02 -15.27
CA GLY A 29 -26.84 -35.08 -14.00
C GLY A 29 -26.60 -36.29 -13.09
N ARG A 30 -26.20 -37.45 -13.64
CA ARG A 30 -26.05 -38.67 -12.81
C ARG A 30 -24.75 -38.73 -11.99
N ARG A 31 -23.66 -38.11 -12.45
CA ARG A 31 -22.40 -38.08 -11.69
C ARG A 31 -22.40 -36.99 -10.61
N PHE A 32 -23.05 -35.86 -10.89
CA PHE A 32 -23.11 -34.74 -9.96
C PHE A 32 -23.98 -35.05 -8.73
N CYS A 33 -25.13 -35.70 -8.93
CA CYS A 33 -26.04 -36.08 -7.83
C CYS A 33 -25.40 -37.11 -6.87
N SER A 34 -24.57 -38.02 -7.39
CA SER A 34 -23.78 -38.98 -6.60
C SER A 34 -22.73 -38.31 -5.70
N ILE A 35 -22.05 -37.27 -6.21
CA ILE A 35 -21.03 -36.53 -5.48
C ILE A 35 -21.68 -35.65 -4.41
N LEU A 36 -22.79 -34.99 -4.73
CA LEU A 36 -23.53 -34.15 -3.79
C LEU A 36 -24.14 -34.99 -2.65
N LYS A 37 -24.71 -36.17 -2.95
CA LYS A 37 -25.19 -37.11 -1.92
C LYS A 37 -24.05 -37.57 -1.01
N LYS A 38 -22.86 -37.85 -1.56
CA LYS A 38 -21.69 -38.25 -0.76
C LYS A 38 -21.16 -37.11 0.11
N LEU A 39 -21.19 -35.88 -0.38
CA LEU A 39 -20.81 -34.70 0.39
C LEU A 39 -21.81 -34.42 1.51
N LEU A 40 -23.11 -34.48 1.23
CA LEU A 40 -24.17 -34.34 2.23
C LEU A 40 -24.12 -35.44 3.30
N LEU A 41 -23.89 -36.70 2.92
CA LEU A 41 -23.73 -37.79 3.89
C LEU A 41 -22.49 -37.60 4.78
N ARG A 42 -21.38 -37.10 4.22
CA ARG A 42 -20.17 -36.80 4.98
C ARG A 42 -20.39 -35.64 5.95
N TYR A 43 -21.15 -34.63 5.52
CA TYR A 43 -21.48 -33.48 6.35
C TYR A 43 -22.41 -33.87 7.51
N LEU A 44 -23.45 -34.67 7.24
CA LEU A 44 -24.34 -35.21 8.27
C LEU A 44 -23.61 -36.11 9.26
N ASN A 45 -22.71 -36.98 8.79
CA ASN A 45 -21.89 -37.81 9.68
C ASN A 45 -20.91 -36.99 10.52
N ALA A 46 -20.36 -35.90 9.97
CA ALA A 46 -19.50 -34.98 10.73
C ALA A 46 -20.29 -34.23 11.80
N ILE A 47 -21.53 -33.81 11.52
CA ILE A 47 -22.42 -33.18 12.50
C ILE A 47 -22.77 -34.17 13.63
N HIS A 48 -23.13 -35.41 13.30
CA HIS A 48 -23.41 -36.44 14.31
C HIS A 48 -22.18 -36.76 15.17
N LEU A 49 -20.99 -36.80 14.57
CA LEU A 49 -19.74 -37.01 15.31
C LEU A 49 -19.43 -35.81 16.23
N MET A 50 -19.63 -34.59 15.76
CA MET A 50 -19.47 -33.37 16.56
C MET A 50 -20.46 -33.33 17.73
N HIS A 51 -21.71 -33.75 17.51
CA HIS A 51 -22.73 -33.82 18.56
C HIS A 51 -22.41 -34.91 19.58
N ALA A 52 -21.90 -36.07 19.15
CA ALA A 52 -21.47 -37.16 20.04
C ALA A 52 -20.23 -36.78 20.85
N VAL A 53 -19.27 -36.07 20.25
CA VAL A 53 -18.09 -35.56 20.95
C VAL A 53 -18.50 -34.45 21.93
N ALA A 54 -19.42 -33.56 21.55
CA ALA A 54 -19.94 -32.52 22.43
C ALA A 54 -20.72 -33.09 23.62
N THR A 55 -21.53 -34.15 23.44
CA THR A 55 -22.20 -34.81 24.56
C THR A 55 -21.22 -35.54 25.47
N VAL A 56 -20.18 -36.18 24.94
CA VAL A 56 -19.13 -36.80 25.77
C VAL A 56 -18.31 -35.75 26.54
N ILE A 57 -17.99 -34.62 25.91
CA ILE A 57 -17.30 -33.51 26.58
C ILE A 57 -18.20 -32.89 27.66
N PHE A 58 -19.47 -32.64 27.38
CA PHE A 58 -20.42 -32.11 28.37
C PHE A 58 -20.63 -33.08 29.54
N PHE A 59 -20.64 -34.39 29.28
CA PHE A 59 -20.74 -35.42 30.32
C PHE A 59 -19.47 -35.49 31.18
N CYS A 60 -18.28 -35.36 30.58
CA CYS A 60 -17.01 -35.27 31.30
C CYS A 60 -16.88 -33.99 32.12
N GLU A 61 -17.35 -32.84 31.61
CA GLU A 61 -17.30 -31.54 32.29
C GLU A 61 -18.26 -31.48 33.49
N THR A 62 -19.37 -32.23 33.46
CA THR A 62 -20.26 -32.40 34.62
C THR A 62 -19.70 -33.31 35.71
N MET A 63 -18.70 -34.16 35.43
CA MET A 63 -18.10 -35.07 36.42
C MET A 63 -16.90 -34.47 37.19
N GLU A 64 -16.36 -33.32 36.77
CA GLU A 64 -15.23 -32.66 37.45
C GLU A 64 -15.63 -31.69 38.57
N ARG A 65 -16.93 -31.46 38.80
CA ARG A 65 -17.40 -30.83 40.03
C ARG A 65 -17.59 -31.88 41.12
N ARG A 66 -16.52 -32.17 41.87
CA ARG A 66 -16.61 -32.84 43.16
C ARG A 66 -17.36 -31.93 44.13
N ASP A 67 -18.56 -32.38 44.52
CA ASP A 67 -19.11 -32.29 45.87
C ASP A 67 -20.48 -32.99 45.95
N VAL A 68 -20.58 -34.23 45.46
CA VAL A 68 -21.59 -35.21 45.91
C VAL A 68 -20.99 -36.61 45.68
N PHE A 69 -20.17 -37.07 46.61
CA PHE A 69 -19.73 -38.47 46.65
C PHE A 69 -19.91 -39.01 48.07
N GLU A 70 -21.15 -39.04 48.51
CA GLU A 70 -21.62 -39.88 49.61
C GLU A 70 -23.08 -40.23 49.31
N PHE A 71 -23.43 -41.50 49.49
CA PHE A 71 -24.67 -42.17 49.07
C PHE A 71 -24.70 -42.73 47.63
N TYR A 72 -24.82 -44.06 47.57
CA TYR A 72 -24.95 -44.94 46.40
C TYR A 72 -23.65 -45.40 45.73
N GLY A 73 -22.96 -46.28 46.46
CA GLY A 73 -22.13 -47.30 45.85
C GLY A 73 -22.95 -48.36 45.08
N SER A 74 -22.24 -49.00 44.15
CA SER A 74 -22.35 -50.42 43.77
C SER A 74 -23.45 -50.94 42.83
N GLU A 75 -24.01 -50.18 41.87
CA GLU A 75 -24.83 -50.84 40.81
C GLU A 75 -24.62 -50.37 39.36
N PHE A 76 -23.90 -49.27 39.07
CA PHE A 76 -23.89 -48.71 37.71
C PHE A 76 -22.70 -49.10 36.80
N LYS A 77 -21.69 -49.83 37.32
CA LYS A 77 -20.47 -50.20 36.56
C LYS A 77 -20.59 -51.38 35.56
N PRO A 78 -21.49 -52.37 35.68
CA PRO A 78 -21.51 -53.50 34.73
C PRO A 78 -22.28 -53.21 33.43
N SER A 79 -22.99 -52.10 33.33
CA SER A 79 -23.81 -51.70 32.16
C SER A 79 -22.98 -50.98 31.07
N MET A 80 -22.10 -50.05 31.45
CA MET A 80 -21.30 -49.28 30.50
C MET A 80 -20.25 -50.13 29.76
N ASN A 81 -19.63 -51.10 30.43
CA ASN A 81 -18.63 -51.96 29.79
C ASN A 81 -19.25 -52.88 28.73
N LYS A 82 -20.51 -53.31 28.90
CA LYS A 82 -21.25 -54.09 27.89
C LYS A 82 -21.59 -53.25 26.65
N LEU A 83 -21.97 -51.99 26.85
CA LEU A 83 -22.25 -51.04 25.78
C LEU A 83 -20.99 -50.69 24.98
N ILE A 84 -19.85 -50.50 25.64
CA ILE A 84 -18.56 -50.26 24.98
C ILE A 84 -18.11 -51.49 24.19
N THR A 85 -18.26 -52.71 24.73
CA THR A 85 -17.91 -53.95 23.99
C THR A 85 -18.81 -54.21 22.78
N ALA A 86 -20.12 -53.91 22.88
CA ALA A 86 -21.05 -54.09 21.78
C ALA A 86 -20.78 -53.08 20.63
N VAL A 87 -20.47 -51.81 20.97
CA VAL A 87 -20.11 -50.80 19.97
C VAL A 87 -18.78 -51.12 19.29
N THR A 88 -17.81 -51.73 20.00
CA THR A 88 -16.53 -52.14 19.39
C THR A 88 -16.63 -53.40 18.52
N ALA A 89 -17.60 -54.28 18.77
CA ALA A 89 -17.78 -55.51 18.00
C ALA A 89 -18.41 -55.23 16.62
N ASP A 90 -19.39 -54.33 16.55
CA ASP A 90 -20.10 -54.03 15.30
C ASP A 90 -19.33 -53.04 14.39
N PHE A 91 -18.53 -52.13 14.96
CA PHE A 91 -17.64 -51.26 14.18
C PHE A 91 -16.36 -51.98 13.69
N GLY A 92 -15.93 -53.05 14.39
CA GLY A 92 -14.72 -53.81 14.06
C GLY A 92 -14.85 -54.65 12.78
N VAL A 93 -16.07 -55.08 12.43
CA VAL A 93 -16.29 -55.98 11.28
C VAL A 93 -16.56 -55.20 9.98
N ALA A 94 -17.09 -53.98 10.05
CA ALA A 94 -17.31 -53.14 8.87
C ALA A 94 -16.00 -52.51 8.31
N LEU A 95 -14.94 -52.43 9.13
CA LEU A 95 -13.65 -51.90 8.71
C LEU A 95 -12.72 -52.96 8.05
N ALA A 96 -13.05 -54.25 8.17
CA ALA A 96 -12.23 -55.34 7.64
C ALA A 96 -12.53 -55.71 6.17
N LEU A 97 -13.64 -55.26 5.59
CA LEU A 97 -14.05 -55.57 4.20
C LEU A 97 -14.04 -54.36 3.25
N GLN A 98 -13.29 -53.31 3.60
CA GLN A 98 -12.80 -52.32 2.64
C GLN A 98 -11.27 -52.37 2.53
N GLN A 99 -10.73 -53.57 2.41
CA GLN A 99 -9.49 -53.80 1.64
C GLN A 99 -9.75 -53.58 0.14
N ARG A 100 -10.30 -52.42 -0.23
CA ARG A 100 -10.18 -51.91 -1.60
C ARG A 100 -8.88 -51.16 -1.63
N ALA A 101 -7.85 -51.86 -2.12
CA ALA A 101 -6.65 -51.33 -2.73
C ALA A 101 -6.39 -49.87 -2.32
N ALA A 102 -5.70 -49.70 -1.17
CA ALA A 102 -4.85 -48.55 -1.04
C ALA A 102 -3.85 -48.67 -2.19
N ILE A 103 -4.19 -48.07 -3.34
CA ILE A 103 -3.17 -47.61 -4.27
C ILE A 103 -2.32 -46.72 -3.38
N HIS A 104 -1.21 -47.29 -2.94
CA HIS A 104 -0.12 -46.60 -2.31
C HIS A 104 0.23 -45.47 -3.27
N THR A 105 -0.38 -44.32 -3.05
CA THR A 105 0.16 -43.02 -3.41
C THR A 105 1.29 -42.70 -2.42
N THR A 106 2.17 -43.68 -2.20
CA THR A 106 3.58 -43.43 -1.93
C THR A 106 4.25 -43.10 -3.26
N ALA A 107 3.66 -42.16 -3.99
CA ALA A 107 4.54 -41.12 -4.47
C ALA A 107 5.01 -40.49 -3.16
N GLU A 108 6.27 -40.73 -2.81
CA GLU A 108 7.06 -39.68 -2.24
C GLU A 108 6.96 -38.48 -3.21
N LEU A 109 5.84 -37.77 -3.15
CA LEU A 109 5.88 -36.34 -3.12
C LEU A 109 6.65 -36.01 -1.83
N SER A 110 7.96 -36.34 -1.83
CA SER A 110 9.00 -35.43 -1.40
C SER A 110 8.39 -34.10 -1.73
N ARG A 111 7.90 -33.42 -0.68
CA ARG A 111 7.05 -32.24 -0.84
C ARG A 111 7.63 -31.54 -2.03
N ALA A 112 6.87 -31.37 -3.10
CA ALA A 112 7.21 -30.40 -4.10
C ALA A 112 7.11 -29.06 -3.36
N ARG A 113 8.04 -28.81 -2.40
CA ARG A 113 8.74 -27.57 -2.21
C ARG A 113 9.19 -27.31 -3.61
N ARG A 114 8.31 -26.64 -4.36
CA ARG A 114 8.69 -25.92 -5.56
C ARG A 114 10.03 -25.32 -5.17
N GLN A 115 11.11 -25.73 -5.85
CA GLN A 115 12.40 -25.12 -5.59
C GLN A 115 12.11 -23.63 -5.55
N PHE A 116 12.39 -23.01 -4.41
CA PHE A 116 12.06 -21.61 -4.26
C PHE A 116 12.99 -20.89 -5.22
N PHE A 117 12.49 -20.54 -6.40
CA PHE A 117 13.32 -20.16 -7.55
C PHE A 117 14.08 -18.85 -7.32
N ASN A 118 13.79 -18.14 -6.23
CA ASN A 118 14.49 -16.91 -5.86
C ASN A 118 15.56 -17.22 -4.81
N ILE A 119 16.77 -17.46 -5.30
CA ILE A 119 17.97 -17.62 -4.47
C ILE A 119 18.20 -16.32 -3.69
N HIS A 120 18.45 -16.45 -2.39
CA HIS A 120 18.80 -15.32 -1.54
C HIS A 120 20.14 -14.73 -1.99
N LYS A 121 20.16 -13.42 -2.31
CA LYS A 121 21.38 -12.73 -2.75
C LYS A 121 21.87 -11.82 -1.64
N LYS A 122 23.14 -11.96 -1.27
CA LYS A 122 23.79 -11.01 -0.36
C LYS A 122 23.94 -9.67 -1.06
N VAL A 123 23.64 -8.59 -0.34
CA VAL A 123 23.73 -7.22 -0.84
C VAL A 123 24.90 -6.54 -0.15
N SER A 124 25.94 -6.21 -0.91
CA SER A 124 27.11 -5.45 -0.44
C SER A 124 27.06 -3.97 -0.86
N GLU A 125 26.40 -3.67 -1.97
CA GLU A 125 26.30 -2.31 -2.53
C GLU A 125 25.27 -1.46 -1.78
N PRO A 126 25.63 -0.25 -1.29
CA PRO A 126 24.70 0.63 -0.58
C PRO A 126 23.60 1.18 -1.49
N GLU A 127 23.85 1.35 -2.79
CA GLU A 127 22.88 1.89 -3.75
C GLU A 127 21.60 1.05 -3.85
N LYS A 128 21.71 -0.27 -3.59
CA LYS A 128 20.57 -1.20 -3.60
C LYS A 128 19.58 -0.96 -2.45
N GLN A 129 19.92 -0.12 -1.47
CA GLN A 129 19.01 0.25 -0.39
C GLN A 129 17.90 1.19 -0.85
N ASP A 130 18.13 1.96 -1.91
CA ASP A 130 17.12 2.88 -2.43
C ASP A 130 15.89 2.09 -2.92
N PRO A 131 14.66 2.39 -2.45
CA PRO A 131 13.46 1.68 -2.88
C PRO A 131 13.23 1.71 -4.39
N GLU A 132 13.67 2.79 -5.04
CA GLU A 132 13.55 3.03 -6.48
C GLU A 132 14.75 2.51 -7.30
N PHE A 133 15.78 1.92 -6.67
CA PHE A 133 17.00 1.52 -7.35
C PHE A 133 16.73 0.65 -8.58
N PHE A 134 15.96 -0.42 -8.40
CA PHE A 134 15.62 -1.36 -9.47
C PHE A 134 14.71 -0.74 -10.55
N GLU A 135 13.92 0.26 -10.19
CA GLU A 135 13.06 0.97 -11.13
C GLU A 135 13.88 1.93 -12.01
N LYS A 136 14.84 2.63 -11.40
CA LYS A 136 15.83 3.44 -12.13
C LYS A 136 16.70 2.59 -13.05
N GLN A 137 17.08 1.38 -12.61
CA GLN A 137 17.80 0.44 -13.48
C GLN A 137 16.94 -0.07 -14.63
N ALA A 138 15.68 -0.42 -14.37
CA ALA A 138 14.74 -0.84 -15.41
C ALA A 138 14.51 0.26 -16.45
N ALA A 139 14.40 1.52 -16.04
CA ALA A 139 14.24 2.66 -16.94
C ALA A 139 15.43 2.89 -17.87
N LYS A 140 16.65 2.50 -17.45
CA LYS A 140 17.89 2.61 -18.24
C LYS A 140 18.05 1.51 -19.28
N LEU A 141 17.26 0.43 -19.22
CA LEU A 141 17.38 -0.67 -20.18
C LEU A 141 16.97 -0.24 -21.60
N PRO A 142 17.68 -0.72 -22.64
CA PRO A 142 17.30 -0.50 -24.03
C PRO A 142 16.03 -1.29 -24.39
N LEU A 143 15.17 -0.73 -25.25
CA LEU A 143 14.04 -1.44 -25.85
C LEU A 143 14.54 -2.29 -27.03
N ASP A 144 15.13 -3.43 -26.72
CA ASP A 144 15.50 -4.46 -27.69
C ASP A 144 14.60 -5.70 -27.55
N ASP A 145 14.80 -6.69 -28.43
CA ASP A 145 14.06 -7.98 -28.37
C ASP A 145 14.28 -8.72 -27.03
N HIS A 146 15.36 -8.39 -26.31
CA HIS A 146 15.76 -9.00 -25.04
C HIS A 146 15.28 -8.20 -23.81
N TYR A 147 14.48 -7.13 -24.00
CA TYR A 147 14.05 -6.25 -22.91
C TYR A 147 13.28 -6.99 -21.82
N ILE A 148 12.38 -7.90 -22.20
CA ILE A 148 11.59 -8.70 -21.25
C ILE A 148 12.50 -9.63 -20.43
N ASP A 149 13.50 -10.23 -21.07
CA ASP A 149 14.47 -11.10 -20.41
C ASP A 149 15.39 -10.31 -19.46
N ALA A 150 15.80 -9.10 -19.86
CA ALA A 150 16.55 -8.19 -19.01
C ALA A 150 15.72 -7.77 -17.79
N LEU A 151 14.45 -7.42 -17.97
CA LEU A 151 13.52 -7.15 -16.87
C LEU A 151 13.34 -8.37 -15.95
N GLN A 152 13.25 -9.57 -16.52
CA GLN A 152 13.15 -10.78 -15.73
C GLN A 152 14.39 -10.97 -14.84
N LYS A 153 15.60 -10.76 -15.37
CA LYS A 153 16.85 -10.81 -14.60
C LYS A 153 16.86 -9.75 -13.49
N LEU A 154 16.47 -8.51 -13.80
CA LEU A 154 16.35 -7.45 -12.79
C LEU A 154 15.33 -7.78 -11.71
N TYR A 155 14.19 -8.36 -12.07
CA TYR A 155 13.17 -8.76 -11.09
C TYR A 155 13.69 -9.86 -10.15
N THR A 156 14.39 -10.86 -10.68
CA THR A 156 14.97 -11.91 -9.83
C THR A 156 16.01 -11.34 -8.87
N ASP A 157 16.76 -10.33 -9.31
CA ASP A 157 17.75 -9.63 -8.50
C ASP A 157 17.09 -8.76 -7.43
N LYS A 158 16.01 -8.06 -7.78
CA LYS A 158 15.15 -7.30 -6.86
C LYS A 158 14.61 -8.19 -5.75
N ILE A 159 13.89 -9.27 -6.09
CA ILE A 159 13.29 -10.14 -5.06
C ILE A 159 14.36 -10.89 -4.24
N GLY A 160 15.48 -11.26 -4.86
CA GLY A 160 16.60 -11.89 -4.17
C GLY A 160 17.27 -10.97 -3.15
N SER A 161 17.40 -9.68 -3.48
CA SER A 161 18.03 -8.64 -2.64
C SER A 161 17.11 -8.08 -1.56
N GLU A 162 15.82 -7.85 -1.85
CA GLU A 162 14.81 -7.37 -0.87
C GLU A 162 14.79 -8.23 0.41
N ARG A 163 15.05 -9.52 0.26
CA ARG A 163 15.05 -10.49 1.36
C ARG A 163 16.23 -10.33 2.32
N GLU A 164 17.37 -9.87 1.82
CA GLU A 164 18.56 -9.50 2.62
C GLU A 164 18.42 -8.07 3.16
N LEU A 165 17.87 -7.17 2.34
CA LEU A 165 17.65 -5.78 2.67
C LEU A 165 16.73 -5.60 3.87
N ASN A 166 15.60 -6.34 3.95
CA ASN A 166 14.66 -6.39 5.09
C ASN A 166 14.80 -5.24 6.12
N VAL A 167 15.47 -5.48 7.26
CA VAL A 167 15.68 -4.47 8.31
C VAL A 167 16.92 -3.58 8.06
N LYS A 168 17.90 -4.06 7.27
CA LYS A 168 19.10 -3.30 6.90
C LYS A 168 18.79 -2.10 6.02
N ALA A 169 17.75 -2.18 5.20
CA ALA A 169 17.28 -1.09 4.34
C ALA A 169 16.66 0.05 5.15
N ASP A 170 16.00 -0.24 6.27
CA ASP A 170 15.43 0.81 7.12
C ASP A 170 16.50 1.66 7.84
N ASP A 171 17.75 1.20 7.92
CA ASP A 171 18.82 1.84 8.71
C ASP A 171 20.06 2.27 7.88
N SER A 172 20.00 2.32 6.54
CA SER A 172 21.17 2.70 5.69
C SER A 172 22.50 1.99 6.07
N LEU A 173 22.44 0.70 6.44
CA LEU A 173 23.59 -0.04 7.00
C LEU A 173 24.37 -0.92 6.01
N VAL A 174 23.89 -1.07 4.77
CA VAL A 174 24.52 -1.94 3.76
C VAL A 174 25.84 -1.33 3.28
N GLY A 175 26.88 -2.16 3.15
CA GLY A 175 28.19 -1.76 2.62
C GLY A 175 29.08 -0.98 3.59
N ARG A 176 28.65 -0.78 4.85
CA ARG A 176 29.39 0.03 5.82
C ARG A 176 30.49 -0.73 6.56
N THR A 177 30.33 -2.04 6.72
CA THR A 177 31.35 -2.87 7.34
C THR A 177 32.16 -3.53 6.25
N GLY A 178 33.41 -3.10 6.09
CA GLY A 178 34.38 -3.69 5.15
C GLY A 178 34.81 -5.11 5.54
N THR A 179 34.09 -5.78 6.43
CA THR A 179 34.39 -7.11 6.95
C THR A 179 33.39 -8.15 6.41
N PRO A 180 33.86 -9.28 5.87
CA PRO A 180 33.00 -10.35 5.34
C PRO A 180 32.24 -11.15 6.41
N ALA A 181 32.47 -10.88 7.70
CA ALA A 181 31.78 -11.50 8.82
C ALA A 181 30.72 -10.55 9.41
N SER A 182 29.53 -11.09 9.68
CA SER A 182 28.43 -10.35 10.30
C SER A 182 28.78 -9.96 11.73
N THR A 183 29.32 -8.76 11.93
CA THR A 183 29.77 -8.28 13.24
C THR A 183 28.66 -7.38 13.81
N PRO A 184 28.49 -7.19 15.14
CA PRO A 184 27.47 -6.29 15.67
C PRO A 184 27.51 -4.87 15.07
N GLN A 185 28.69 -4.40 14.63
CA GLN A 185 28.83 -3.14 13.89
C GLN A 185 28.09 -3.11 12.54
N ASP A 186 27.86 -4.25 11.87
CA ASP A 186 27.08 -4.34 10.63
C ASP A 186 25.65 -3.84 10.82
N TYR A 187 25.14 -3.96 12.04
CA TYR A 187 23.82 -3.54 12.43
C TYR A 187 23.79 -2.12 13.00
N GLY A 188 24.87 -1.34 12.84
CA GLY A 188 24.94 0.03 13.35
C GLY A 188 24.88 0.11 14.87
N LEU A 189 25.24 -0.97 15.57
CA LEU A 189 25.40 -0.95 17.01
C LEU A 189 26.75 -0.31 17.36
N PRO A 190 26.80 0.49 18.43
CA PRO A 190 28.05 1.08 18.89
C PRO A 190 28.97 0.00 19.46
N GLU A 191 30.27 0.28 19.41
CA GLU A 191 31.30 -0.57 19.99
C GLU A 191 31.38 -0.29 21.49
N ILE A 192 30.96 -1.28 22.29
CA ILE A 192 30.95 -1.19 23.74
C ILE A 192 32.27 -1.71 24.28
N ASP A 193 32.85 -0.98 25.24
CA ASP A 193 33.92 -1.53 26.08
C ASP A 193 33.36 -2.66 26.97
N VAL A 194 33.75 -3.89 26.64
CA VAL A 194 33.31 -5.10 27.34
C VAL A 194 33.81 -5.12 28.81
N LYS A 195 34.86 -4.35 29.12
CA LYS A 195 35.39 -4.21 30.49
C LYS A 195 34.60 -3.21 31.33
N ALA A 196 33.76 -2.38 30.71
CA ALA A 196 32.94 -1.43 31.43
C ALA A 196 32.02 -2.13 32.45
N PRO A 197 31.71 -1.49 33.59
CA PRO A 197 30.78 -2.05 34.55
C PRO A 197 29.38 -2.13 33.94
N ARG A 198 28.60 -3.13 34.37
CA ARG A 198 27.19 -3.23 33.95
C ARG A 198 26.42 -1.98 34.38
N ARG A 199 25.39 -1.63 33.61
CA ARG A 199 24.52 -0.46 33.84
C ARG A 199 24.11 -0.25 35.30
N ALA A 200 23.67 -1.30 35.98
CA ALA A 200 23.19 -1.22 37.37
C ALA A 200 24.27 -0.79 38.36
N TYR A 201 25.54 -1.08 38.05
CA TYR A 201 26.69 -0.79 38.92
C TYR A 201 27.53 0.40 38.42
N ALA A 202 27.10 1.08 37.35
CA ALA A 202 27.85 2.18 36.75
C ALA A 202 27.98 3.42 37.67
N HIS A 203 27.06 3.57 38.63
CA HIS A 203 27.03 4.68 39.59
C HIS A 203 27.58 4.31 40.97
N VAL A 204 28.28 3.18 41.09
CA VAL A 204 28.83 2.70 42.36
C VAL A 204 30.29 3.12 42.47
N ASP A 205 30.56 4.16 43.26
CA ASP A 205 31.91 4.72 43.44
C ASP A 205 32.89 3.71 44.06
N GLU A 206 32.39 2.81 44.92
CA GLU A 206 33.18 1.76 45.55
C GLU A 206 33.82 0.81 44.52
N LEU A 207 33.17 0.63 43.36
CA LEU A 207 33.67 -0.23 42.30
C LEU A 207 34.93 0.36 41.64
N ALA A 208 35.12 1.68 41.68
CA ALA A 208 36.34 2.32 41.19
C ALA A 208 37.57 1.97 42.04
N ASN A 209 37.39 1.78 43.35
CA ASN A 209 38.46 1.44 44.30
C ASN A 209 38.64 -0.07 44.49
N ALA A 210 37.72 -0.89 43.98
CA ALA A 210 37.77 -2.34 44.12
C ALA A 210 38.98 -2.98 43.39
N PRO A 211 39.45 -4.15 43.85
CA PRO A 211 40.49 -4.91 43.16
C PRO A 211 40.01 -5.35 41.76
N GLU A 212 40.96 -5.55 40.84
CA GLU A 212 40.67 -5.86 39.44
C GLU A 212 39.81 -7.12 39.25
N SER A 213 39.99 -8.12 40.11
CA SER A 213 39.16 -9.34 40.11
C SER A 213 37.67 -9.04 40.34
N VAL A 214 37.36 -8.11 41.25
CA VAL A 214 35.99 -7.69 41.55
C VAL A 214 35.44 -6.84 40.40
N LYS A 215 36.23 -5.91 39.86
CA LYS A 215 35.85 -5.12 38.66
C LYS A 215 35.50 -6.01 37.48
N ARG A 216 36.26 -7.09 37.28
CA ARG A 216 36.04 -8.07 36.22
C ARG A 216 34.72 -8.83 36.39
N ILE A 217 34.31 -9.19 37.62
CA ILE A 217 33.02 -9.87 37.87
C ILE A 217 31.84 -8.97 37.50
N PHE A 218 31.95 -7.68 37.81
CA PHE A 218 30.91 -6.68 37.52
C PHE A 218 31.01 -6.06 36.12
N SER A 219 31.95 -6.50 35.29
CA SER A 219 32.05 -6.05 33.91
C SER A 219 30.93 -6.64 33.03
N ILE A 220 30.75 -6.06 31.86
CA ILE A 220 29.83 -6.55 30.82
C ILE A 220 30.30 -7.91 30.27
N GLU A 221 31.62 -8.17 30.24
CA GLU A 221 32.22 -9.44 29.79
C GLU A 221 31.64 -10.66 30.53
N TYR A 222 31.53 -10.56 31.85
CA TYR A 222 30.99 -11.59 32.73
C TYR A 222 29.47 -11.45 32.95
N GLY A 223 28.86 -10.52 32.23
CA GLY A 223 27.44 -10.24 32.26
C GLY A 223 26.58 -11.24 31.48
N LEU A 224 25.27 -11.05 31.60
CA LEU A 224 24.31 -11.70 30.73
C LEU A 224 24.24 -10.92 29.41
N ARG A 225 23.72 -11.54 28.34
CA ARG A 225 23.46 -10.84 27.05
C ARG A 225 22.59 -9.59 27.25
N ARG A 226 21.70 -9.60 28.25
CA ARG A 226 20.88 -8.43 28.61
C ARG A 226 21.75 -7.23 29.00
N ASP A 227 22.82 -7.44 29.76
CA ASP A 227 23.70 -6.36 30.23
C ASP A 227 24.38 -5.66 29.04
N LEU A 228 24.83 -6.45 28.07
CA LEU A 228 25.39 -5.95 26.81
C LEU A 228 24.33 -5.21 25.97
N SER A 229 23.12 -5.77 25.89
CA SER A 229 22.01 -5.13 25.18
C SER A 229 21.57 -3.81 25.83
N ASP A 230 21.64 -3.73 27.15
CA ASP A 230 21.29 -2.54 27.90
C ASP A 230 22.35 -1.44 27.76
N ALA A 231 23.63 -1.81 27.67
CA ALA A 231 24.70 -0.88 27.35
C ALA A 231 24.56 -0.32 25.91
N TRP A 232 24.24 -1.15 24.90
CA TRP A 232 23.95 -0.66 23.54
C TRP A 232 22.78 0.33 23.51
N LYS A 233 21.72 0.05 24.26
CA LYS A 233 20.56 0.95 24.38
C LYS A 233 20.99 2.28 25.00
N GLN A 234 21.78 2.26 26.07
CA GLN A 234 22.21 3.47 26.75
C GLN A 234 23.04 4.37 25.85
N GLU A 235 24.03 3.83 25.13
CA GLU A 235 24.88 4.62 24.24
C GLU A 235 24.06 5.27 23.11
N LEU A 236 23.15 4.52 22.48
CA LEU A 236 22.27 5.06 21.44
C LEU A 236 21.30 6.11 21.99
N ILE A 237 20.73 5.90 23.18
CA ILE A 237 19.87 6.88 23.85
C ILE A 237 20.65 8.16 24.16
N GLN A 238 21.85 8.04 24.74
CA GLN A 238 22.69 9.19 25.09
C GLN A 238 23.11 10.00 23.86
N SER A 239 23.26 9.38 22.69
CA SER A 239 23.61 10.09 21.44
C SER A 239 22.53 11.04 20.92
N VAL A 240 21.29 10.86 21.36
CA VAL A 240 20.11 11.54 20.81
C VAL A 240 19.33 12.33 21.88
N ASN A 241 19.48 11.98 23.15
CA ASN A 241 18.77 12.61 24.26
C ASN A 241 19.09 14.10 24.40
N LYS A 242 18.05 14.91 24.69
CA LYS A 242 18.20 16.35 24.96
C LYS A 242 18.86 16.63 26.32
N HIS A 243 18.54 15.81 27.32
CA HIS A 243 19.06 15.92 28.68
C HIS A 243 19.33 14.56 29.31
N LYS A 244 20.11 14.55 30.40
CA LYS A 244 20.58 13.33 31.08
C LYS A 244 19.44 12.42 31.59
N TYR A 245 18.36 13.02 32.08
CA TYR A 245 17.22 12.31 32.69
C TYR A 245 16.01 12.18 31.75
N ASP A 246 16.26 12.18 30.43
CA ASP A 246 15.17 12.07 29.45
C ASP A 246 14.80 10.60 29.26
N ASP A 247 13.64 10.23 29.82
CA ASP A 247 13.16 8.86 29.83
C ASP A 247 11.96 8.62 28.89
N ASN A 248 11.35 9.67 28.32
CA ASN A 248 10.09 9.53 27.59
C ASN A 248 9.93 10.44 26.36
N SER A 249 10.95 11.22 25.99
CA SER A 249 10.88 11.99 24.75
C SER A 249 10.73 11.07 23.52
N LEU A 250 10.24 11.66 22.42
CA LEU A 250 10.14 10.94 21.15
C LEU A 250 11.53 10.50 20.66
N GLN A 251 12.53 11.37 20.83
CA GLN A 251 13.93 11.13 20.47
C GLN A 251 14.48 9.90 21.21
N MET A 252 14.31 9.86 22.55
CA MET A 252 14.70 8.72 23.39
C MET A 252 14.00 7.43 22.96
N ARG A 253 12.67 7.48 22.75
CA ARG A 253 11.88 6.30 22.37
C ARG A 253 12.30 5.77 21.00
N ILE A 254 12.65 6.64 20.04
CA ILE A 254 13.18 6.27 18.72
C ILE A 254 14.54 5.61 18.87
N ALA A 255 15.45 6.18 19.67
CA ALA A 255 16.76 5.61 19.93
C ALA A 255 16.67 4.22 20.60
N TRP A 256 15.83 4.09 21.63
CA TRP A 256 15.57 2.81 22.31
C TRP A 256 14.99 1.75 21.36
N THR A 257 13.99 2.12 20.56
CA THR A 257 13.38 1.22 19.58
C THR A 257 14.40 0.80 18.52
N THR A 258 15.24 1.72 18.07
CA THR A 258 16.32 1.45 17.11
C THR A 258 17.35 0.49 17.69
N ALA A 259 17.79 0.70 18.94
CA ALA A 259 18.69 -0.22 19.64
C ALA A 259 18.10 -1.65 19.70
N LEU A 260 16.81 -1.78 20.03
CA LEU A 260 16.10 -3.07 20.04
C LEU A 260 16.10 -3.75 18.68
N ILE A 261 15.74 -3.01 17.63
CA ILE A 261 15.69 -3.54 16.26
C ILE A 261 17.07 -4.07 15.85
N ARG A 262 18.13 -3.31 16.11
CA ARG A 262 19.50 -3.66 15.74
C ARG A 262 20.01 -4.89 16.48
N HIS A 263 19.89 -4.92 17.81
CA HIS A 263 20.41 -6.05 18.58
C HIS A 263 19.56 -7.32 18.42
N TRP A 264 18.25 -7.21 18.15
CA TRP A 264 17.44 -8.37 17.78
C TRP A 264 17.76 -8.88 16.38
N SER A 265 18.12 -8.00 15.43
CA SER A 265 18.59 -8.41 14.10
C SER A 265 19.87 -9.24 14.20
N VAL A 266 20.84 -8.80 15.02
CA VAL A 266 22.04 -9.58 15.34
C VAL A 266 21.67 -10.95 15.92
N LEU A 267 20.73 -11.00 16.87
CA LEU A 267 20.28 -12.26 17.47
C LEU A 267 19.62 -13.19 16.45
N VAL A 268 18.80 -12.66 15.55
CA VAL A 268 18.17 -13.45 14.46
C VAL A 268 19.23 -14.08 13.58
N ASP A 269 20.30 -13.35 13.23
CA ASP A 269 21.42 -13.84 12.44
C ASP A 269 22.22 -14.93 13.17
N GLU A 270 22.53 -14.73 14.46
CA GLU A 270 23.18 -15.74 15.29
C GLU A 270 22.37 -17.04 15.34
N ILE A 271 21.05 -16.95 15.49
CA ILE A 271 20.14 -18.11 15.51
C ILE A 271 20.06 -18.76 14.12
N ALA A 272 20.03 -17.97 13.04
CA ALA A 272 19.97 -18.47 11.67
C ALA A 272 21.25 -19.22 11.25
N LYS A 273 22.41 -18.90 11.85
CA LYS A 273 23.64 -19.68 11.67
C LYS A 273 23.55 -21.07 12.30
N LYS A 274 22.89 -21.19 13.44
CA LYS A 274 22.76 -22.46 14.20
C LYS A 274 21.61 -23.31 13.70
N THR A 275 20.52 -22.69 13.26
CA THR A 275 19.27 -23.38 12.89
C THR A 275 18.85 -23.00 11.47
N PRO A 276 18.35 -23.95 10.66
CA PRO A 276 17.95 -23.67 9.28
C PRO A 276 16.66 -22.84 9.17
N LYS A 277 15.91 -22.68 10.27
CA LYS A 277 14.64 -21.93 10.31
C LYS A 277 14.83 -20.63 11.09
N LYS A 278 14.31 -19.53 10.54
CA LYS A 278 14.28 -18.24 11.25
C LYS A 278 13.31 -18.32 12.45
N PRO A 279 13.63 -17.68 13.59
CA PRO A 279 12.76 -17.67 14.76
C PRO A 279 11.54 -16.76 14.53
N THR A 280 10.40 -17.36 14.15
CA THR A 280 9.17 -16.62 13.79
C THR A 280 8.69 -15.65 14.87
N TRP A 281 8.74 -16.07 16.13
CA TRP A 281 8.30 -15.26 17.28
C TRP A 281 9.11 -13.96 17.42
N LEU A 282 10.41 -14.00 17.08
CA LEU A 282 11.32 -12.87 17.18
C LEU A 282 11.20 -11.97 15.94
N THR A 283 11.12 -12.55 14.75
CA THR A 283 10.96 -11.79 13.51
C THR A 283 9.64 -11.02 13.46
N HIS A 284 8.55 -11.61 13.97
CA HIS A 284 7.26 -10.90 14.06
C HIS A 284 7.35 -9.71 15.02
N ARG A 285 8.00 -9.88 16.18
CA ARG A 285 8.20 -8.78 17.13
C ARG A 285 9.10 -7.68 16.56
N LEU A 286 10.12 -8.06 15.78
CA LEU A 286 11.00 -7.13 15.08
C LEU A 286 10.21 -6.23 14.12
N TRP A 287 9.29 -6.80 13.33
CA TRP A 287 8.41 -6.02 12.45
C TRP A 287 7.51 -5.06 13.21
N LEU A 288 6.90 -5.50 14.32
CA LEU A 288 6.10 -4.62 15.18
C LEU A 288 6.92 -3.43 15.72
N MET A 289 8.18 -3.66 16.10
CA MET A 289 9.06 -2.57 16.56
C MET A 289 9.46 -1.62 15.42
N VAL A 290 9.68 -2.14 14.20
CA VAL A 290 9.94 -1.30 13.02
C VAL A 290 8.75 -0.39 12.74
N ASP A 291 7.53 -0.92 12.74
CA ASP A 291 6.32 -0.13 12.51
C ASP A 291 6.06 0.87 13.65
N TYR A 292 6.33 0.47 14.89
CA TYR A 292 6.28 1.38 16.04
C TYR A 292 7.28 2.54 15.88
N ARG A 293 8.51 2.27 15.46
CA ARG A 293 9.52 3.29 15.17
C ARG A 293 9.07 4.24 14.06
N ARG A 294 8.51 3.71 12.96
CA ARG A 294 7.98 4.52 11.85
C ARG A 294 6.88 5.47 12.33
N LYS A 295 6.01 5.01 13.23
CA LYS A 295 5.00 5.86 13.86
C LYS A 295 5.64 6.98 14.69
N LEU A 296 6.65 6.68 15.50
CA LEU A 296 7.37 7.70 16.28
C LEU A 296 8.09 8.72 15.40
N LEU A 297 8.76 8.27 14.32
CA LEU A 297 9.43 9.15 13.37
C LEU A 297 8.44 10.09 12.66
N ARG A 298 7.24 9.59 12.33
CA ARG A 298 6.16 10.44 11.80
C ARG A 298 5.73 11.51 12.80
N GLN A 299 5.48 11.12 14.06
CA GLN A 299 5.10 12.05 15.12
C GLN A 299 6.19 13.09 15.37
N LEU A 300 7.46 12.68 15.39
CA LEU A 300 8.58 13.60 15.58
C LEU A 300 8.67 14.60 14.42
N ARG A 301 8.55 14.14 13.18
CA ARG A 301 8.54 15.01 11.99
C ARG A 301 7.41 16.05 12.02
N GLU A 302 6.23 15.65 12.48
CA GLU A 302 5.08 16.55 12.60
C GLU A 302 5.25 17.60 13.71
N GLN A 303 5.98 17.27 14.77
CA GLN A 303 6.20 18.17 15.92
C GLN A 303 7.43 19.08 15.76
N ASP A 304 8.56 18.51 15.33
CA ASP A 304 9.87 19.16 15.33
C ASP A 304 10.73 18.59 14.18
N MET A 305 10.85 19.37 13.11
CA MET A 305 11.61 18.99 11.92
C MET A 305 13.12 18.98 12.17
N GLU A 306 13.64 19.89 12.99
CA GLU A 306 15.08 19.99 13.27
C GLU A 306 15.54 18.77 14.06
N ALA A 307 14.84 18.44 15.15
CA ALA A 307 15.16 17.24 15.93
C ALA A 307 14.95 15.95 15.10
N PHE A 308 14.01 15.93 14.17
CA PHE A 308 13.82 14.80 13.25
C PHE A 308 15.05 14.57 12.36
N GLU A 309 15.60 15.63 11.75
CA GLU A 309 16.79 15.55 10.91
C GLU A 309 18.04 15.14 11.72
N GLU A 310 18.20 15.68 12.92
CA GLU A 310 19.27 15.31 13.84
C GLU A 310 19.22 13.82 14.22
N VAL A 311 18.04 13.31 14.60
CA VAL A 311 17.83 11.90 14.99
C VAL A 311 18.13 10.97 13.80
N ILE A 312 17.67 11.32 12.60
CA ILE A 312 17.94 10.54 11.40
C ILE A 312 19.43 10.50 11.10
N LYS A 313 20.12 11.64 11.22
CA LYS A 313 21.55 11.75 10.93
C LYS A 313 22.41 11.01 11.96
N THR A 314 22.10 11.14 13.25
CA THR A 314 22.84 10.52 14.36
C THR A 314 22.66 9.01 14.38
N LEU A 315 21.42 8.53 14.36
CA LEU A 315 21.12 7.10 14.35
C LEU A 315 21.34 6.47 12.98
N LYS A 316 21.41 7.28 11.91
CA LYS A 316 21.62 6.84 10.53
C LYS A 316 20.44 5.98 10.06
N ILE A 317 19.24 6.54 10.10
CA ILE A 317 18.01 5.83 9.71
C ILE A 317 17.62 6.25 8.29
N ALA A 318 17.30 5.30 7.42
CA ALA A 318 16.69 5.59 6.12
C ALA A 318 15.19 5.82 6.29
N TYR A 319 14.77 7.07 6.35
CA TYR A 319 13.35 7.39 6.40
C TYR A 319 12.75 7.45 4.99
N HIS A 320 11.86 6.52 4.69
CA HIS A 320 11.01 6.53 3.50
C HIS A 320 9.54 6.65 3.90
N ILE A 321 8.78 7.38 3.09
CA ILE A 321 7.32 7.45 3.27
C ILE A 321 6.74 6.16 2.71
N PRO A 322 5.98 5.38 3.50
CA PRO A 322 5.40 4.14 3.00
C PRO A 322 4.42 4.45 1.88
N VAL A 323 4.74 3.98 0.68
CA VAL A 323 3.84 4.05 -0.48
C VAL A 323 2.88 2.87 -0.40
N GLU A 324 1.59 3.14 -0.52
CA GLU A 324 0.57 2.10 -0.61
C GLU A 324 0.85 1.22 -1.83
N GLN A 325 0.93 -0.10 -1.62
CA GLN A 325 1.23 -1.02 -2.69
C GLN A 325 0.00 -1.22 -3.57
N VAL A 326 0.00 -0.58 -4.74
CA VAL A 326 -1.07 -0.72 -5.71
C VAL A 326 -0.87 -2.03 -6.49
N GLY A 327 -1.47 -3.12 -5.99
CA GLY A 327 -1.60 -4.38 -6.73
C GLY A 327 -0.60 -5.49 -6.35
N PRO A 328 -0.66 -6.63 -7.06
CA PRO A 328 0.06 -7.84 -6.69
C PRO A 328 1.56 -7.76 -7.02
N LYS A 329 2.42 -8.15 -6.06
CA LYS A 329 3.89 -8.28 -6.25
C LYS A 329 4.27 -9.52 -7.07
N THR A 330 3.85 -9.55 -8.33
CA THR A 330 4.22 -10.62 -9.27
C THR A 330 5.21 -10.10 -10.30
N ARG A 331 6.05 -11.00 -10.82
CA ARG A 331 6.98 -10.67 -11.93
C ARG A 331 6.25 -9.99 -13.08
N LYS A 332 5.13 -10.58 -13.49
CA LYS A 332 4.29 -10.09 -14.58
C LYS A 332 3.79 -8.67 -14.29
N ALA A 333 3.20 -8.44 -13.12
CA ALA A 333 2.69 -7.12 -12.76
C ALA A 333 3.81 -6.07 -12.72
N TRP A 334 4.98 -6.41 -12.17
CA TRP A 334 6.12 -5.49 -12.13
C TRP A 334 6.65 -5.18 -13.55
N SER A 335 6.84 -6.20 -14.40
CA SER A 335 7.29 -5.98 -15.79
C SER A 335 6.28 -5.17 -16.60
N GLU A 336 4.98 -5.42 -16.42
CA GLU A 336 3.93 -4.65 -17.08
C GLU A 336 3.90 -3.19 -16.60
N GLN A 337 4.09 -2.95 -15.30
CA GLN A 337 4.18 -1.60 -14.75
C GLN A 337 5.38 -0.84 -15.34
N GLN A 338 6.57 -1.45 -15.36
CA GLN A 338 7.77 -0.82 -15.94
C GLN A 338 7.59 -0.56 -17.44
N LEU A 339 6.99 -1.50 -18.17
CA LEU A 339 6.67 -1.31 -19.59
C LEU A 339 5.67 -0.16 -19.81
N ARG A 340 4.60 -0.09 -18.99
CA ARG A 340 3.60 1.00 -19.07
C ARG A 340 4.24 2.36 -18.86
N VAL A 341 5.00 2.52 -17.76
CA VAL A 341 5.73 3.78 -17.46
C VAL A 341 6.61 4.18 -18.64
N ARG A 342 7.33 3.23 -19.23
CA ARG A 342 8.21 3.52 -20.36
C ARG A 342 7.47 3.88 -21.65
N VAL A 343 6.39 3.17 -21.96
CA VAL A 343 5.50 3.43 -23.09
C VAL A 343 4.84 4.80 -22.97
N ASP A 344 4.38 5.17 -21.78
CA ASP A 344 3.75 6.46 -21.53
C ASP A 344 4.77 7.60 -21.68
N ALA A 345 5.99 7.43 -21.19
CA ALA A 345 7.08 8.39 -21.42
C ALA A 345 7.40 8.57 -22.93
N GLU A 346 7.38 7.50 -23.72
CA GLU A 346 7.54 7.61 -25.18
C GLU A 346 6.37 8.29 -25.86
N LYS A 347 5.13 7.95 -25.48
CA LYS A 347 3.92 8.61 -25.99
C LYS A 347 3.99 10.11 -25.71
N GLU A 348 4.29 10.51 -24.48
CA GLU A 348 4.43 11.91 -24.12
C GLU A 348 5.51 12.61 -24.93
N ARG A 349 6.67 11.98 -25.15
CA ARG A 349 7.74 12.54 -25.97
C ARG A 349 7.29 12.78 -27.41
N ARG A 350 6.61 11.80 -28.02
CA ARG A 350 6.08 11.90 -29.39
C ARG A 350 4.97 12.94 -29.48
N LEU A 351 4.05 12.97 -28.51
CA LEU A 351 2.98 13.96 -28.45
C LEU A 351 3.51 15.38 -28.26
N LYS A 352 4.55 15.57 -27.44
CA LYS A 352 5.22 16.88 -27.29
C LYS A 352 5.84 17.36 -28.60
N ALA A 353 6.55 16.47 -29.32
CA ALA A 353 7.12 16.79 -30.63
C ALA A 353 6.02 17.18 -31.66
N LEU A 354 4.97 16.37 -31.78
CA LEU A 354 3.84 16.67 -32.66
C LEU A 354 3.12 17.98 -32.27
N HIS A 355 2.98 18.25 -30.98
CA HIS A 355 2.37 19.50 -30.50
C HIS A 355 3.21 20.73 -30.87
N GLU A 356 4.53 20.62 -30.80
CA GLU A 356 5.45 21.68 -31.23
C GLU A 356 5.39 21.91 -32.74
N GLU A 357 5.31 20.84 -33.54
CA GLU A 357 5.11 20.92 -35.00
C GLU A 357 3.78 21.59 -35.33
N LEU A 358 2.68 21.14 -34.72
CA LEU A 358 1.34 21.71 -34.94
C LEU A 358 1.27 23.20 -34.54
N LYS A 359 1.97 23.61 -33.48
CA LYS A 359 2.06 25.03 -33.10
C LYS A 359 2.76 25.84 -34.19
N LYS A 360 3.90 25.37 -34.70
CA LYS A 360 4.64 26.06 -35.78
C LYS A 360 3.79 26.18 -37.04
N ASP A 361 3.13 25.11 -37.44
CA ASP A 361 2.25 25.09 -38.62
C ASP A 361 1.06 26.03 -38.45
N ARG A 362 0.44 26.05 -37.27
CA ARG A 362 -0.63 27.00 -36.94
C ARG A 362 -0.14 28.43 -37.07
N ASP A 363 1.01 28.75 -36.49
CA ASP A 363 1.55 30.11 -36.51
C ASP A 363 1.93 30.54 -37.94
N GLN A 364 2.42 29.62 -38.78
CA GLN A 364 2.65 29.87 -40.22
C GLN A 364 1.34 30.12 -40.97
N LYS A 365 0.29 29.32 -40.71
CA LYS A 365 -1.03 29.50 -41.34
C LYS A 365 -1.69 30.81 -40.91
N MET A 366 -1.56 31.19 -39.64
CA MET A 366 -2.05 32.48 -39.13
C MET A 366 -1.40 33.64 -39.88
N LYS A 367 -0.07 33.65 -40.00
CA LYS A 367 0.65 34.67 -40.77
C LYS A 367 0.17 34.75 -42.22
N ALA A 368 0.01 33.59 -42.88
CA ALA A 368 -0.48 33.54 -44.25
C ALA A 368 -1.95 34.01 -44.40
N LEU A 369 -2.77 33.86 -43.36
CA LEU A 369 -4.14 34.39 -43.33
C LEU A 369 -4.16 35.90 -43.11
N ASP A 370 -3.31 36.41 -42.21
CA ASP A 370 -3.15 37.84 -41.96
C ASP A 370 -2.70 38.56 -43.25
N ASP A 371 -1.69 38.01 -43.95
CA ASP A 371 -1.23 38.53 -45.25
C ASP A 371 -2.35 38.56 -46.31
N LYS A 372 -3.24 37.57 -46.30
CA LYS A 372 -4.39 37.52 -47.21
C LYS A 372 -5.46 38.53 -46.83
N LEU A 373 -5.75 38.69 -45.54
CA LEU A 373 -6.68 39.69 -45.03
C LEU A 373 -6.22 41.10 -45.40
N GLU A 374 -4.93 41.40 -45.27
CA GLU A 374 -4.37 42.69 -45.68
C GLU A 374 -4.51 42.96 -47.18
N LYS A 375 -4.33 41.94 -48.03
CA LYS A 375 -4.54 42.06 -49.48
C LYS A 375 -6.01 42.32 -49.82
N LEU A 376 -6.91 41.55 -49.23
CA LEU A 376 -8.36 41.72 -49.43
C LEU A 376 -8.85 43.09 -48.95
N ALA A 377 -8.33 43.60 -47.81
CA ALA A 377 -8.67 44.92 -47.31
C ALA A 377 -8.25 46.04 -48.28
N LYS A 378 -7.08 45.91 -48.92
CA LYS A 378 -6.61 46.85 -49.96
C LYS A 378 -7.50 46.79 -51.21
N GLU A 379 -7.87 45.58 -51.65
CA GLU A 379 -8.79 45.38 -52.77
C GLU A 379 -10.18 45.98 -52.48
N GLU A 380 -10.71 45.76 -51.29
CA GLU A 380 -11.99 46.31 -50.84
C GLU A 380 -11.96 47.85 -50.83
N GLN A 381 -10.89 48.45 -50.32
CA GLN A 381 -10.69 49.90 -50.38
C GLN A 381 -10.66 50.40 -51.83
N ALA A 382 -9.90 49.76 -52.72
CA ALA A 382 -9.85 50.12 -54.14
C ALA A 382 -11.21 50.00 -54.83
N ILE A 383 -12.02 48.98 -54.48
CA ILE A 383 -13.38 48.82 -55.01
C ILE A 383 -14.30 49.92 -54.46
N LYS A 384 -14.22 50.24 -53.16
CA LYS A 384 -14.97 51.35 -52.55
C LYS A 384 -14.64 52.68 -53.20
N ASP A 385 -13.37 52.94 -53.47
CA ASP A 385 -12.92 54.15 -54.15
C ASP A 385 -13.46 54.21 -55.59
N ARG A 386 -13.41 53.10 -56.33
CA ARG A 386 -14.02 53.00 -57.67
C ARG A 386 -15.53 53.23 -57.65
N LEU A 387 -16.24 52.63 -56.70
CA LEU A 387 -17.67 52.82 -56.53
C LEU A 387 -18.00 54.29 -56.20
N ALA A 388 -17.19 54.94 -55.37
CA ALA A 388 -17.36 56.37 -55.08
C ALA A 388 -17.20 57.23 -56.34
N VAL A 389 -16.23 56.94 -57.20
CA VAL A 389 -16.06 57.62 -58.50
C VAL A 389 -17.25 57.37 -59.43
N ILE A 390 -17.77 56.14 -59.50
CA ILE A 390 -18.96 55.83 -60.32
C ILE A 390 -20.19 56.57 -59.78
N MET A 391 -20.37 56.63 -58.46
CA MET A 391 -21.46 57.41 -57.85
C MET A 391 -21.36 58.92 -58.15
N GLU A 392 -20.13 59.45 -58.25
CA GLU A 392 -19.88 60.82 -58.70
C GLU A 392 -20.27 61.02 -60.16
N LEU A 393 -19.93 60.08 -61.05
CA LEU A 393 -20.28 60.13 -62.48
C LEU A 393 -21.79 59.99 -62.74
N GLU A 394 -22.49 59.13 -61.99
CA GLU A 394 -23.94 58.96 -62.09
C GLU A 394 -24.74 60.12 -61.45
N GLY A 395 -24.08 61.12 -60.87
CA GLY A 395 -24.73 62.28 -60.24
C GLY A 395 -25.44 61.96 -58.91
N LYS A 396 -25.20 60.78 -58.33
CA LYS A 396 -25.81 60.33 -57.06
C LYS A 396 -25.00 60.74 -55.83
N ALA A 397 -23.70 60.97 -55.97
CA ALA A 397 -22.83 61.48 -54.90
C ALA A 397 -22.08 62.73 -55.38
N THR A 398 -22.20 63.84 -54.65
CA THR A 398 -21.62 65.13 -55.03
C THR A 398 -20.42 65.46 -54.15
N LYS A 399 -19.20 65.11 -54.60
CA LYS A 399 -17.98 65.41 -53.81
C LYS A 399 -17.48 66.85 -53.90
N ASN A 400 -18.01 67.70 -54.79
CA ASN A 400 -17.75 69.15 -54.79
C ASN A 400 -18.77 69.85 -55.68
N VAL A 401 -19.89 70.28 -55.11
CA VAL A 401 -20.73 71.31 -55.75
C VAL A 401 -20.96 72.41 -54.72
N VAL A 402 -20.22 73.50 -54.89
CA VAL A 402 -20.62 74.81 -54.35
C VAL A 402 -21.97 75.13 -55.00
N GLY A 403 -23.07 74.95 -54.25
CA GLY A 403 -24.41 75.39 -54.66
C GLY A 403 -25.40 74.31 -55.10
N LEU A 404 -25.54 73.20 -54.36
CA LEU A 404 -26.70 72.31 -54.50
C LEU A 404 -27.75 72.63 -53.43
N TYR A 405 -28.96 73.00 -53.87
CA TYR A 405 -30.13 73.30 -53.04
C TYR A 405 -30.53 72.05 -52.22
N GLN A 406 -30.32 72.11 -50.91
CA GLN A 406 -30.99 71.21 -49.97
C GLN A 406 -32.44 71.71 -49.83
N PRO A 407 -33.47 70.92 -50.19
CA PRO A 407 -34.85 71.31 -49.88
C PRO A 407 -34.95 71.50 -48.37
N HIS A 408 -35.56 72.62 -47.93
CA HIS A 408 -35.62 73.03 -46.53
C HIS A 408 -36.17 71.89 -45.66
N LEU A 409 -35.25 71.15 -45.01
CA LEU A 409 -35.59 69.99 -44.18
C LEU A 409 -36.52 70.39 -43.02
N VAL A 410 -36.40 71.65 -42.58
CA VAL A 410 -37.22 72.26 -41.53
C VAL A 410 -38.65 72.50 -42.02
N GLU A 411 -38.84 72.98 -43.26
CA GLU A 411 -40.18 73.22 -43.81
C GLU A 411 -40.91 71.91 -44.06
N ASN A 412 -40.27 70.91 -44.67
CA ASN A 412 -40.89 69.60 -44.91
C ASN A 412 -41.23 68.86 -43.61
N LEU A 413 -40.37 68.88 -42.59
CA LEU A 413 -40.70 68.30 -41.28
C LEU A 413 -41.82 69.08 -40.61
N SER A 414 -41.81 70.41 -40.68
CA SER A 414 -42.88 71.23 -40.11
C SER A 414 -44.20 71.02 -40.82
N GLU A 415 -44.22 70.89 -42.15
CA GLU A 415 -45.42 70.61 -42.93
C GLU A 415 -45.94 69.21 -42.68
N VAL A 416 -45.08 68.17 -42.63
CA VAL A 416 -45.49 66.80 -42.30
C VAL A 416 -46.02 66.72 -40.86
N THR A 417 -45.38 67.42 -39.92
CA THR A 417 -45.85 67.46 -38.53
C THR A 417 -47.18 68.23 -38.43
N MET A 418 -47.29 69.40 -39.07
CA MET A 418 -48.53 70.18 -39.13
C MET A 418 -49.66 69.44 -39.83
N HIS A 419 -49.40 68.74 -40.94
CA HIS A 419 -50.38 67.90 -41.62
C HIS A 419 -50.81 66.71 -40.76
N SER A 420 -49.89 66.06 -40.04
CA SER A 420 -50.25 64.98 -39.11
C SER A 420 -51.06 65.47 -37.91
N VAL A 421 -50.86 66.71 -37.47
CA VAL A 421 -51.64 67.33 -36.40
C VAL A 421 -53.01 67.80 -36.91
N LEU A 422 -53.10 68.35 -38.12
CA LEU A 422 -54.34 68.86 -38.72
C LEU A 422 -55.26 67.76 -39.26
N PHE A 423 -54.69 66.71 -39.86
CA PHE A 423 -55.44 65.65 -40.55
C PHE A 423 -55.23 64.24 -39.97
N GLY A 424 -54.38 64.08 -38.95
CA GLY A 424 -54.22 62.82 -38.26
C GLY A 424 -55.43 62.53 -37.37
N HIS A 425 -56.32 61.66 -37.83
CA HIS A 425 -57.30 61.05 -36.94
C HIS A 425 -56.57 60.24 -35.85
N GLN A 426 -56.95 60.43 -34.59
CA GLN A 426 -56.48 59.55 -33.53
C GLN A 426 -56.82 58.10 -33.91
N LYS A 427 -55.81 57.22 -33.92
CA LYS A 427 -56.05 55.79 -34.15
C LYS A 427 -57.05 55.31 -33.10
N PRO A 428 -58.14 54.62 -33.48
CA PRO A 428 -59.08 54.10 -32.51
C PRO A 428 -58.35 53.16 -31.55
N THR A 429 -58.46 53.44 -30.25
CA THR A 429 -58.02 52.53 -29.20
C THR A 429 -58.85 51.25 -29.30
N LEU A 430 -58.22 50.15 -29.74
CA LEU A 430 -58.79 48.82 -29.55
C LEU A 430 -58.80 48.56 -28.05
N THR A 431 -59.95 48.77 -27.42
CA THR A 431 -60.22 48.29 -26.06
C THR A 431 -60.07 46.78 -26.06
N ALA A 432 -59.08 46.26 -25.33
CA ALA A 432 -59.00 44.85 -25.01
C ALA A 432 -60.21 44.50 -24.14
N ALA A 433 -61.24 43.92 -24.75
CA ALA A 433 -62.39 43.41 -24.05
C ALA A 433 -62.02 42.09 -23.36
N HIS A 434 -62.38 42.02 -22.09
CA HIS A 434 -62.34 40.87 -21.21
C HIS A 434 -62.83 39.57 -21.86
N THR A 435 -62.04 38.50 -21.69
CA THR A 435 -62.43 37.22 -21.06
C THR A 435 -61.18 36.44 -20.70
#